data_AF-A0A445ML76-F1
#
_entry.id   AF-A0A445ML76-F1
#
_cell.length_a   1.000
_cell.length_b   1.000
_cell.length_c   1.000
_cell.angle_alpha   90.00
_cell.angle_beta   90.00
_cell.angle_gamma   90.00
#
_symmetry.space_group_name_H-M   'P 1'
#
loop_
_entity.id
_entity.type
_entity.pdbx_description
1 polymer ?
#
loop_
_entity_poly.entity_id
_entity_poly.type
_entity_poly.pdbx_seq_one_letter_code
_entity_poly.pdbx_strand_id
1 'polypeptide(L)'
;MAPDWGIPPDVEAPQPRVVEVRRVYQRLDEVQKEVLKSREKIGESFKGGSPFTPEIQSKPLPATFKLPALEPYDGSSDPMEHIATFRAQMTLYDTSEALMCRAFTTTLRGSARTWYARLKPASIPSFDSLAREFELNFLASARPRPTTASLLGMAQGSDEPLSQFVGRFTSQVQGIPDLHPSLAIQAFLTGLRPSRFFWSLIERPPMTLPEMLQRAH
;
A
#
# COMPACT_ATOMS: atom_id res chain seq x y z
N MET A 1 23.65 58.13 -55.44
CA MET A 1 22.46 57.94 -54.59
C MET A 1 22.20 56.45 -54.50
N ALA A 2 22.40 55.86 -53.32
CA ALA A 2 22.01 54.48 -53.01
C ALA A 2 20.95 54.53 -51.90
N PRO A 3 19.93 53.64 -51.89
CA PRO A 3 18.94 53.62 -50.82
C PRO A 3 19.55 52.96 -49.57
N ASP A 4 19.30 53.61 -48.44
CA ASP A 4 19.53 53.12 -47.09
C ASP A 4 18.60 51.92 -46.81
N TRP A 5 19.18 50.71 -46.68
CA TRP A 5 18.46 49.54 -46.23
C TRP A 5 18.55 49.48 -44.71
N GLY A 6 17.60 50.15 -44.06
CA GLY A 6 17.38 50.05 -42.62
C GLY A 6 17.29 48.59 -42.17
N ILE A 7 18.09 48.26 -41.17
CA ILE A 7 18.20 46.96 -40.52
C ILE A 7 16.82 46.54 -39.94
N PRO A 8 16.36 45.28 -40.13
CA PRO A 8 15.12 44.78 -39.51
C PRO A 8 15.30 44.47 -38.01
N PRO A 9 14.20 44.36 -37.25
CA PRO A 9 14.18 44.63 -35.82
C PRO A 9 14.81 43.53 -34.97
N ASP A 10 15.27 43.97 -33.81
CA ASP A 10 15.72 43.24 -32.63
C ASP A 10 15.10 41.82 -32.53
N VAL A 11 15.92 40.79 -32.77
CA VAL A 11 15.57 39.42 -32.38
C VAL A 11 15.79 39.35 -30.87
N GLU A 12 14.81 39.84 -30.13
CA GLU A 12 14.85 39.88 -28.67
C GLU A 12 15.12 38.48 -28.12
N ALA A 13 16.25 38.32 -27.42
CA ALA A 13 16.68 37.05 -26.88
C ALA A 13 15.60 36.48 -25.94
N PRO A 14 15.30 35.17 -25.97
CA PRO A 14 14.24 34.60 -25.15
C PRO A 14 14.51 34.89 -23.67
N GLN A 15 13.56 35.56 -23.02
CA GLN A 15 13.70 35.96 -21.63
C GLN A 15 13.99 34.74 -20.73
N PRO A 16 14.85 34.88 -19.69
CA PRO A 16 15.33 33.77 -18.88
C PRO A 16 14.21 32.92 -18.26
N ARG A 17 13.04 33.52 -17.98
CA ARG A 17 11.86 32.80 -17.48
C ARG A 17 11.27 31.80 -18.48
N VAL A 18 11.33 32.09 -19.78
CA VAL A 18 10.83 31.19 -20.84
C VAL A 18 11.73 29.96 -20.98
N VAL A 19 13.04 30.14 -20.77
CA VAL A 19 14.03 29.05 -20.79
C VAL A 19 13.82 28.10 -19.60
N GLU A 20 13.56 28.65 -18.41
CA GLU A 20 13.28 27.87 -17.20
C GLU A 20 12.00 27.03 -17.36
N VAL A 21 10.92 27.64 -17.87
CA VAL A 21 9.64 26.96 -18.10
C VAL A 21 9.80 25.84 -19.13
N ARG A 22 10.53 26.08 -20.23
CA ARG A 22 10.81 25.05 -21.24
C ARG A 22 11.58 23.85 -20.67
N ARG A 23 12.52 24.11 -19.76
CA ARG A 23 13.29 23.07 -19.06
C ARG A 23 12.42 22.25 -18.12
N VAL A 24 11.44 22.87 -17.46
CA VAL A 24 10.46 22.17 -16.62
C VAL A 24 9.58 21.24 -17.46
N TYR A 25 9.08 21.71 -18.61
CA TYR A 25 8.29 20.88 -19.52
C TYR A 25 9.09 19.72 -20.11
N GLN A 26 10.36 19.92 -20.48
CA GLN A 26 11.23 18.82 -20.93
C GLN A 26 11.44 17.76 -19.84
N ARG A 27 11.66 18.18 -18.58
CA ARG A 27 11.79 17.24 -17.46
C ARG A 27 10.50 16.48 -17.21
N LEU A 28 9.34 17.12 -17.36
CA LEU A 28 8.05 16.46 -17.24
C LEU A 28 7.85 15.41 -18.35
N ASP A 29 8.19 15.74 -19.59
CA ASP A 29 8.12 14.80 -20.72
C ASP A 29 9.07 13.61 -20.55
N GLU A 30 10.29 13.84 -20.07
CA GLU A 30 11.27 12.78 -19.77
C GLU A 30 10.77 11.85 -18.66
N VAL A 31 10.23 12.40 -17.58
CA VAL A 31 9.64 11.62 -16.49
C VAL A 31 8.42 10.82 -17.00
N GLN A 32 7.56 11.42 -17.82
CA GLN A 32 6.43 10.71 -18.43
C GLN A 32 6.89 9.58 -19.35
N LYS A 33 7.94 9.81 -20.15
CA LYS A 33 8.52 8.82 -21.05
C LYS A 33 9.16 7.67 -20.27
N GLU A 34 9.88 7.94 -19.20
CA GLU A 34 10.43 6.90 -18.32
C GLU A 34 9.33 6.13 -17.59
N VAL A 35 8.24 6.78 -17.17
CA VAL A 35 7.06 6.11 -16.60
C VAL A 35 6.36 5.21 -17.63
N LEU A 36 6.21 5.66 -18.88
CA LEU A 36 5.65 4.85 -19.98
C LEU A 36 6.54 3.65 -20.29
N LYS A 37 7.86 3.86 -20.34
CA LYS A 37 8.86 2.82 -20.65
C LYS A 37 8.95 1.78 -19.53
N SER A 38 8.86 2.21 -18.27
CA SER A 38 8.76 1.28 -17.14
C SER A 38 7.41 0.56 -17.10
N ARG A 39 6.32 1.16 -17.61
CA ARG A 39 5.02 0.50 -17.83
C ARG A 39 5.06 -0.58 -18.92
N GLU A 40 5.79 -0.34 -20.01
CA GLU A 40 6.05 -1.32 -21.07
C GLU A 40 6.93 -2.47 -20.56
N LYS A 41 7.95 -2.14 -19.76
CA LYS A 41 8.83 -3.14 -19.12
C LYS A 41 8.09 -4.04 -18.11
N ILE A 42 7.03 -3.52 -17.47
CA ILE A 42 6.11 -4.34 -16.65
C ILE A 42 5.31 -5.29 -17.54
N GLY A 43 4.87 -4.86 -18.73
CA GLY A 43 4.17 -5.72 -19.71
C GLY A 43 5.07 -6.80 -20.34
N GLU A 44 6.34 -6.47 -20.62
CA GLU A 44 7.31 -7.40 -21.22
C GLU A 44 7.86 -8.46 -20.25
N SER A 45 7.67 -8.28 -18.94
CA SER A 45 8.10 -9.27 -17.95
C SER A 45 7.19 -10.51 -17.87
N PHE A 46 6.03 -10.51 -18.54
CA PHE A 46 5.09 -11.63 -18.56
C PHE A 46 5.24 -12.40 -19.89
N LYS A 47 6.12 -13.40 -19.92
CA LYS A 47 6.31 -14.29 -21.10
C LYS A 47 5.07 -15.12 -21.46
N GLY A 48 4.07 -15.20 -20.56
CA GLY A 48 2.72 -15.68 -20.85
C GLY A 48 1.80 -14.47 -20.97
N GLY A 49 1.04 -14.38 -22.06
CA GLY A 49 0.20 -13.21 -22.37
C GLY A 49 -0.72 -12.77 -21.22
N SER A 50 -1.21 -11.53 -21.32
CA SER A 50 -2.04 -10.89 -20.29
C SER A 50 -3.15 -11.81 -19.76
N PRO A 51 -3.33 -11.92 -18.43
CA PRO A 51 -4.43 -12.69 -17.84
C PRO A 51 -5.80 -12.04 -18.07
N PHE A 52 -5.84 -10.79 -18.51
CA PHE A 52 -7.08 -10.08 -18.82
C PHE A 52 -7.68 -10.51 -20.16
N THR A 53 -9.01 -10.51 -20.26
CA THR A 53 -9.69 -10.75 -21.54
C THR A 53 -9.46 -9.60 -22.54
N PRO A 54 -9.65 -9.83 -23.86
CA PRO A 54 -9.46 -8.81 -24.89
C PRO A 54 -10.30 -7.52 -24.66
N GLU A 55 -11.47 -7.64 -24.04
CA GLU A 55 -12.36 -6.52 -23.72
C GLU A 55 -11.74 -5.56 -22.71
N ILE A 56 -10.93 -6.06 -21.77
CA ILE A 56 -10.16 -5.25 -20.84
C ILE A 56 -8.91 -4.66 -21.53
N GLN A 57 -8.25 -5.45 -22.38
CA GLN A 57 -7.01 -5.03 -23.05
C GLN A 57 -7.23 -3.92 -24.09
N SER A 58 -8.37 -3.96 -24.79
CA SER A 58 -8.71 -3.03 -25.89
C SER A 58 -9.14 -1.64 -25.43
N LYS A 59 -9.45 -1.44 -24.14
CA LYS A 59 -9.87 -0.13 -23.64
C LYS A 59 -8.67 0.81 -23.43
N PRO A 60 -8.66 2.00 -24.07
CA PRO A 60 -7.60 2.98 -23.86
C PRO A 60 -7.64 3.53 -22.44
N LEU A 61 -6.47 3.79 -21.86
CA LEU A 61 -6.37 4.50 -20.59
C LEU A 61 -6.67 5.99 -20.84
N PRO A 62 -7.53 6.64 -20.05
CA PRO A 62 -7.70 8.09 -20.09
C PRO A 62 -6.35 8.77 -19.83
N ALA A 63 -6.00 9.78 -20.64
CA ALA A 63 -4.74 10.51 -20.51
C ALA A 63 -4.61 11.26 -19.16
N THR A 64 -5.74 11.57 -18.52
CA THR A 64 -5.84 12.22 -17.21
C THR A 64 -5.72 11.25 -16.03
N PHE A 65 -5.70 9.93 -16.28
CA PHE A 65 -5.66 8.94 -15.21
C PHE A 65 -4.32 8.98 -14.49
N LYS A 66 -4.38 9.17 -13.16
CA LYS A 66 -3.24 9.03 -12.27
C LYS A 66 -3.34 7.69 -11.57
N LEU A 67 -2.20 7.00 -11.49
CA LEU A 67 -2.15 5.74 -10.76
C LEU A 67 -2.52 5.97 -9.30
N PRO A 68 -3.27 5.04 -8.69
CA PRO A 68 -3.57 5.12 -7.28
C PRO A 68 -2.28 5.11 -6.47
N ALA A 69 -2.11 6.08 -5.57
CA ALA A 69 -1.01 6.11 -4.61
C ALA A 69 -1.34 5.19 -3.44
N LEU A 70 -1.32 3.88 -3.70
CA LEU A 70 -1.44 2.83 -2.69
C LEU A 70 -0.06 2.28 -2.36
N GLU A 71 0.12 1.89 -1.10
CA GLU A 71 1.27 1.08 -0.74
C GLU A 71 1.26 -0.23 -1.54
N PRO A 72 2.38 -0.61 -2.16
CA PRO A 72 2.42 -1.85 -2.92
C PRO A 72 2.22 -3.08 -2.03
N TYR A 73 1.26 -3.92 -2.39
CA TYR A 73 0.95 -5.16 -1.69
C TYR A 73 1.97 -6.25 -2.02
N ASP A 74 2.59 -6.82 -0.98
CA ASP A 74 3.58 -7.90 -1.10
C ASP A 74 3.08 -9.29 -0.69
N GLY A 75 1.82 -9.41 -0.24
CA GLY A 75 1.25 -10.65 0.28
C GLY A 75 1.22 -10.78 1.80
N SER A 76 1.71 -9.78 2.55
CA SER A 76 1.85 -9.89 4.01
C SER A 76 0.75 -9.24 4.84
N SER A 77 0.00 -8.29 4.26
CA SER A 77 -1.14 -7.60 4.88
C SER A 77 -2.48 -8.23 4.47
N ASP A 78 -3.57 -7.75 5.06
CA ASP A 78 -4.92 -8.25 4.77
C ASP A 78 -5.30 -7.95 3.29
N PRO A 79 -5.55 -8.98 2.45
CA PRO A 79 -5.93 -8.78 1.07
C PRO A 79 -7.30 -8.08 0.91
N MET A 80 -8.23 -8.27 1.84
CA MET A 80 -9.55 -7.63 1.79
C MET A 80 -9.43 -6.13 2.04
N GLU A 81 -8.59 -5.73 2.99
CA GLU A 81 -8.32 -4.31 3.28
C GLU A 81 -7.67 -3.59 2.08
N HIS A 82 -6.72 -4.27 1.41
CA HIS A 82 -6.09 -3.75 0.20
C HIS A 82 -7.10 -3.54 -0.94
N ILE A 83 -7.98 -4.53 -1.18
CA ILE A 83 -9.05 -4.41 -2.18
C ILE A 83 -10.03 -3.28 -1.83
N ALA A 84 -10.43 -3.18 -0.55
CA ALA A 84 -11.37 -2.16 -0.10
C ALA A 84 -10.80 -0.74 -0.29
N THR A 85 -9.52 -0.54 0.07
CA THR A 85 -8.85 0.76 -0.08
C THR A 85 -8.66 1.10 -1.56
N PHE A 86 -8.29 0.12 -2.38
CA PHE A 86 -8.21 0.28 -3.82
C PHE A 86 -9.56 0.69 -4.43
N ARG A 87 -10.65 -0.02 -4.09
CA ARG A 87 -12.01 0.31 -4.56
C ARG A 87 -12.40 1.74 -4.18
N ALA A 88 -12.19 2.12 -2.91
CA ALA A 88 -12.50 3.47 -2.44
C ALA A 88 -11.76 4.56 -3.21
N GLN A 89 -10.48 4.35 -3.54
CA GLN A 89 -9.72 5.29 -4.38
C GLN A 89 -10.24 5.34 -5.82
N MET A 90 -10.61 4.20 -6.40
CA MET A 90 -11.12 4.13 -7.77
C MET A 90 -12.56 4.69 -7.90
N THR A 91 -13.38 4.68 -6.84
CA THR A 91 -14.69 5.34 -6.86
C THR A 91 -14.58 6.85 -7.14
N LEU A 92 -13.46 7.49 -6.79
CA LEU A 92 -13.22 8.92 -7.04
C LEU A 92 -13.04 9.28 -8.52
N TYR A 93 -12.73 8.29 -9.38
CA TYR A 93 -12.37 8.52 -10.78
C TYR A 93 -13.43 8.02 -11.79
N ASP A 94 -14.64 7.67 -11.33
CA ASP A 94 -15.72 7.07 -12.14
C ASP A 94 -15.19 6.01 -13.12
N THR A 95 -14.44 5.07 -12.55
CA THR A 95 -13.47 4.30 -13.33
C THR A 95 -14.06 3.06 -13.98
N SER A 96 -13.74 2.83 -15.25
CA SER A 96 -14.14 1.59 -15.94
C SER A 96 -13.45 0.34 -15.35
N GLU A 97 -14.12 -0.81 -15.43
CA GLU A 97 -13.60 -2.14 -15.04
C GLU A 97 -12.19 -2.43 -15.58
N ALA A 98 -11.93 -2.06 -16.83
CA ALA A 98 -10.64 -2.29 -17.46
C ALA A 98 -9.53 -1.45 -16.81
N LEU A 99 -9.86 -0.24 -16.40
CA LEU A 99 -8.93 0.64 -15.70
C LEU A 99 -8.69 0.16 -14.27
N MET A 100 -9.72 -0.33 -13.57
CA MET A 100 -9.57 -0.97 -12.26
C MET A 100 -8.64 -2.18 -12.33
N CYS A 101 -8.84 -3.07 -13.29
CA CYS A 101 -7.96 -4.23 -13.50
C CYS A 101 -6.50 -3.81 -13.73
N ARG A 102 -6.25 -2.88 -14.64
CA ARG A 102 -4.89 -2.45 -15.01
C ARG A 102 -4.22 -1.63 -13.91
N ALA A 103 -4.96 -0.83 -13.16
CA ALA A 103 -4.42 -0.06 -12.05
C ALA A 103 -4.13 -0.95 -10.84
N PHE A 104 -4.93 -2.00 -10.61
CA PHE A 104 -4.68 -2.92 -9.50
C PHE A 104 -3.33 -3.62 -9.64
N THR A 105 -2.94 -4.03 -10.85
CA THR A 105 -1.66 -4.72 -11.07
C THR A 105 -0.44 -3.87 -10.75
N THR A 106 -0.55 -2.54 -10.84
CA THR A 106 0.56 -1.64 -10.47
C THR A 106 0.75 -1.56 -8.95
N THR A 107 -0.27 -1.95 -8.18
CA THR A 107 -0.18 -2.04 -6.71
C THR A 107 0.49 -3.33 -6.24
N LEU A 108 0.85 -4.26 -7.13
CA LEU A 108 1.41 -5.56 -6.74
C LEU A 108 2.94 -5.58 -6.78
N ARG A 109 3.56 -6.06 -5.69
CA ARG A 109 5.00 -6.34 -5.58
C ARG A 109 5.26 -7.73 -4.99
N GLY A 110 6.52 -8.16 -5.02
CA GLY A 110 6.96 -9.39 -4.35
C GLY A 110 6.11 -10.61 -4.72
N SER A 111 5.63 -11.34 -3.71
CA SER A 111 4.86 -12.57 -3.90
C SER A 111 3.56 -12.35 -4.68
N ALA A 112 2.92 -11.19 -4.53
CA ALA A 112 1.70 -10.82 -5.25
C ALA A 112 1.94 -10.62 -6.74
N ARG A 113 3.07 -10.01 -7.12
CA ARG A 113 3.45 -9.90 -8.54
C ARG A 113 3.76 -11.27 -9.16
N THR A 114 4.43 -12.14 -8.42
CA THR A 114 4.71 -13.52 -8.86
C THR A 114 3.42 -14.33 -9.00
N TRP A 115 2.46 -14.18 -8.09
CA TRP A 115 1.14 -14.78 -8.23
C TRP A 115 0.43 -14.32 -9.50
N TYR A 116 0.38 -13.00 -9.74
CA TYR A 116 -0.25 -12.45 -10.93
C TYR A 116 0.36 -13.01 -12.23
N ALA A 117 1.69 -13.20 -12.27
CA ALA A 117 2.40 -13.80 -13.40
C ALA A 117 2.01 -15.26 -13.70
N ARG A 118 1.43 -15.97 -12.72
CA ARG A 118 0.99 -17.37 -12.86
C ARG A 118 -0.47 -17.50 -13.28
N LEU A 119 -1.22 -16.41 -13.34
CA LEU A 119 -2.60 -16.43 -13.78
C LEU A 119 -2.69 -16.90 -15.24
N LYS A 120 -3.74 -17.66 -15.54
CA LYS A 120 -3.97 -18.17 -16.89
C LYS A 120 -4.25 -16.99 -17.84
N PRO A 121 -3.68 -16.97 -19.06
CA PRO A 121 -4.02 -15.96 -20.05
C PRO A 121 -5.52 -15.89 -20.32
N ALA A 122 -6.05 -14.67 -20.47
CA ALA A 122 -7.46 -14.39 -20.73
C ALA A 122 -8.48 -15.02 -19.75
N SER A 123 -8.09 -15.29 -18.49
CA SER A 123 -8.99 -15.88 -17.48
C SER A 123 -9.72 -14.85 -16.62
N ILE A 124 -9.34 -13.57 -16.67
CA ILE A 124 -9.87 -12.52 -15.81
C ILE A 124 -10.76 -11.57 -16.65
N PRO A 125 -12.10 -11.72 -16.62
CA PRO A 125 -13.03 -10.90 -17.40
C PRO A 125 -13.45 -9.59 -16.72
N SER A 126 -13.18 -9.43 -15.42
CA SER A 126 -13.61 -8.28 -14.62
C SER A 126 -12.72 -8.05 -13.41
N PHE A 127 -12.82 -6.87 -12.79
CA PHE A 127 -12.10 -6.57 -11.55
C PHE A 127 -12.59 -7.47 -10.41
N ASP A 128 -13.89 -7.74 -10.32
CA ASP A 128 -14.43 -8.66 -9.30
C ASP A 128 -13.87 -10.08 -9.45
N SER A 129 -13.57 -10.52 -10.68
CA SER A 129 -12.95 -11.83 -10.89
C SER A 129 -11.48 -11.82 -10.45
N LEU A 130 -10.76 -10.72 -10.71
CA LEU A 130 -9.39 -10.53 -10.21
C LEU A 130 -9.36 -10.49 -8.68
N ALA A 131 -10.26 -9.74 -8.05
CA ALA A 131 -10.38 -9.60 -6.60
C ALA A 131 -10.65 -10.94 -5.93
N ARG A 132 -11.58 -11.75 -6.48
CA ARG A 132 -11.85 -13.10 -5.97
C ARG A 132 -10.64 -14.02 -6.03
N GLU A 133 -9.95 -14.08 -7.18
CA GLU A 133 -8.73 -14.90 -7.31
C GLU A 133 -7.62 -14.43 -6.37
N PHE A 134 -7.48 -13.12 -6.19
CA PHE A 134 -6.52 -12.52 -5.27
C PHE A 134 -6.83 -12.88 -3.82
N GLU A 135 -8.09 -12.72 -3.39
CA GLU A 135 -8.55 -13.13 -2.06
C GLU A 135 -8.31 -14.62 -1.84
N LEU A 136 -8.73 -15.49 -2.76
CA LEU A 136 -8.55 -16.94 -2.62
C LEU A 136 -7.07 -17.32 -2.44
N ASN A 137 -6.16 -16.65 -3.15
CA ASN A 137 -4.73 -16.93 -3.04
C ASN A 137 -4.12 -16.37 -1.75
N PHE A 138 -4.49 -15.15 -1.35
CA PHE A 138 -3.81 -14.45 -0.25
C PHE A 138 -4.52 -14.56 1.09
N LEU A 139 -5.81 -14.89 1.15
CA LEU A 139 -6.58 -14.99 2.40
C LEU A 139 -6.07 -16.15 3.28
N ALA A 140 -5.65 -17.26 2.65
CA ALA A 140 -5.06 -18.39 3.37
C ALA A 140 -3.63 -18.10 3.90
N SER A 141 -2.90 -17.20 3.24
CA SER A 141 -1.55 -16.77 3.66
C SER A 141 -1.55 -15.49 4.49
N ALA A 142 -2.66 -14.75 4.50
CA ALA A 142 -2.81 -13.53 5.25
C ALA A 142 -2.66 -13.90 6.72
N ARG A 143 -1.78 -13.18 7.43
CA ARG A 143 -1.71 -13.33 8.87
C ARG A 143 -3.10 -13.01 9.43
N PRO A 144 -3.69 -13.93 10.21
CA PRO A 144 -4.97 -13.65 10.84
C PRO A 144 -4.87 -12.34 11.60
N ARG A 145 -5.85 -11.45 11.41
CA ARG A 145 -5.91 -10.22 12.18
C ARG A 145 -5.88 -10.59 13.67
N PRO A 146 -5.09 -9.88 14.50
CA PRO A 146 -5.14 -10.07 15.93
C PRO A 146 -6.58 -9.98 16.43
N THR A 147 -6.96 -10.91 17.28
CA THR A 147 -8.28 -10.93 17.92
C THR A 147 -8.12 -10.75 19.42
N THR A 148 -9.18 -10.29 20.08
CA THR A 148 -9.26 -10.25 21.55
C THR A 148 -8.92 -11.60 22.19
N ALA A 149 -9.35 -12.71 21.58
CA ALA A 149 -9.01 -14.05 22.05
C ALA A 149 -7.50 -14.34 21.95
N SER A 150 -6.86 -13.94 20.84
CA SER A 150 -5.41 -14.09 20.68
C SER A 150 -4.61 -13.21 21.63
N LEU A 151 -5.16 -12.09 22.09
CA LEU A 151 -4.57 -11.21 23.09
C LEU A 151 -4.62 -11.82 24.49
N LEU A 152 -5.78 -12.38 24.87
CA LEU A 152 -5.95 -13.09 26.14
C LEU A 152 -5.07 -14.35 26.24
N GLY A 153 -4.76 -14.97 25.10
CA GLY A 153 -3.84 -16.11 25.03
C GLY A 153 -2.36 -15.76 25.08
N MET A 154 -1.99 -14.47 25.09
CA MET A 154 -0.60 -14.06 25.19
C MET A 154 -0.07 -14.33 26.59
N ALA A 155 1.10 -14.97 26.66
CA ALA A 155 1.86 -15.13 27.89
C ALA A 155 3.33 -14.75 27.67
N GLN A 156 3.96 -14.26 28.72
CA GLN A 156 5.39 -14.02 28.78
C GLN A 156 6.11 -15.36 28.99
N GLY A 157 7.01 -15.71 28.07
CA GLY A 157 7.78 -16.96 28.12
C GLY A 157 8.73 -17.04 29.32
N SER A 158 9.12 -18.25 29.73
CA SER A 158 10.03 -18.51 30.88
C SER A 158 11.37 -17.79 30.78
N ASP A 159 11.89 -17.61 29.58
CA ASP A 159 13.20 -16.99 29.34
C ASP A 159 13.05 -15.66 28.61
N GLU A 160 11.81 -15.18 28.44
CA GLU A 160 11.50 -13.97 27.71
C GLU A 160 11.64 -12.72 28.61
N PRO A 161 12.49 -11.76 28.25
CA PRO A 161 12.58 -10.47 28.92
C PRO A 161 11.26 -9.70 28.86
N LEU A 162 10.95 -8.92 29.90
CA LEU A 162 9.73 -8.11 29.96
C LEU A 162 9.58 -7.19 28.74
N SER A 163 10.66 -6.54 28.31
CA SER A 163 10.66 -5.63 27.15
C SER A 163 10.25 -6.33 25.85
N GLN A 164 10.63 -7.60 25.68
CA GLN A 164 10.27 -8.38 24.49
C GLN A 164 8.78 -8.75 24.51
N PHE A 165 8.27 -9.17 25.67
CA PHE A 165 6.83 -9.41 25.87
C PHE A 165 6.00 -8.14 25.62
N VAL A 166 6.41 -7.01 26.20
CA VAL A 166 5.76 -5.70 26.01
C VAL A 166 5.74 -5.30 24.53
N GLY A 167 6.85 -5.52 23.81
CA GLY A 167 6.93 -5.28 22.37
C GLY A 167 5.90 -6.10 21.59
N ARG A 168 5.85 -7.43 21.82
CA ARG A 168 4.86 -8.31 21.18
C ARG A 168 3.43 -7.90 21.52
N PHE A 169 3.16 -7.61 22.80
CA PHE A 169 1.83 -7.23 23.28
C PHE A 169 1.35 -5.94 22.63
N THR A 170 2.22 -4.92 22.56
CA THR A 170 1.89 -3.63 21.95
C THR A 170 1.59 -3.78 20.46
N SER A 171 2.39 -4.56 19.72
CA SER A 171 2.12 -4.87 18.31
C SER A 171 0.78 -5.59 18.12
N GLN A 172 0.40 -6.48 19.04
CA GLN A 172 -0.86 -7.18 18.95
C GLN A 172 -2.06 -6.26 19.21
N VAL A 173 -1.98 -5.41 20.23
CA VAL A 173 -3.02 -4.43 20.57
C VAL A 173 -3.28 -3.46 19.40
N GLN A 174 -2.23 -2.99 18.72
CA GLN A 174 -2.37 -2.11 17.54
C GLN A 174 -3.17 -2.75 16.39
N GLY A 175 -3.21 -4.07 16.30
CA GLY A 175 -3.96 -4.78 15.26
C GLY A 175 -5.45 -4.99 15.58
N ILE A 176 -5.90 -4.70 16.82
CA ILE A 176 -7.27 -4.92 17.27
C ILE A 176 -8.00 -3.57 17.34
N PRO A 177 -8.86 -3.23 16.37
CA PRO A 177 -9.66 -2.02 16.42
C PRO A 177 -10.68 -2.12 17.57
N ASP A 178 -11.01 -0.99 18.18
CA ASP A 178 -12.01 -0.87 19.26
C ASP A 178 -11.75 -1.74 20.50
N LEU A 179 -10.49 -2.12 20.75
CA LEU A 179 -10.12 -2.86 21.95
C LEU A 179 -10.36 -2.03 23.21
N HIS A 180 -11.25 -2.51 24.09
CA HIS A 180 -11.54 -1.84 25.35
C HIS A 180 -10.31 -1.80 26.28
N PRO A 181 -9.91 -0.64 26.83
CA PRO A 181 -8.70 -0.52 27.65
C PRO A 181 -8.62 -1.50 28.82
N SER A 182 -9.73 -1.73 29.54
CA SER A 182 -9.77 -2.67 30.66
C SER A 182 -9.46 -4.11 30.23
N LEU A 183 -9.84 -4.49 29.01
CA LEU A 183 -9.59 -5.83 28.48
C LEU A 183 -8.14 -6.00 28.09
N ALA A 184 -7.52 -4.95 27.52
CA ALA A 184 -6.09 -4.94 27.25
C ALA A 184 -5.27 -5.04 28.55
N ILE A 185 -5.64 -4.26 29.57
CA ILE A 185 -4.97 -4.29 30.88
C ILE A 185 -5.13 -5.68 31.52
N GLN A 186 -6.33 -6.25 31.49
CA GLN A 186 -6.57 -7.60 32.01
C GLN A 186 -5.76 -8.66 31.25
N ALA A 187 -5.72 -8.62 29.92
CA ALA A 187 -4.92 -9.54 29.12
C ALA A 187 -3.42 -9.42 29.44
N PHE A 188 -2.93 -8.19 29.61
CA PHE A 188 -1.53 -7.94 29.98
C PHE A 188 -1.20 -8.52 31.34
N LEU A 189 -2.03 -8.26 32.37
CA LEU A 189 -1.83 -8.79 33.72
C LEU A 189 -1.86 -10.32 33.75
N THR A 190 -2.81 -10.95 33.05
CA THR A 190 -2.91 -12.41 32.97
C THR A 190 -1.74 -13.04 32.21
N GLY A 191 -1.21 -12.35 31.20
CA GLY A 191 -0.08 -12.82 30.41
C GLY A 191 1.28 -12.64 31.08
N LEU A 192 1.39 -11.76 32.08
CA LEU A 192 2.64 -11.49 32.77
C LEU A 192 3.04 -12.63 33.71
N ARG A 193 4.36 -12.85 33.84
CA ARG A 193 4.89 -13.72 34.87
C ARG A 193 4.95 -13.02 36.22
N PRO A 194 4.76 -13.77 37.32
CA PRO A 194 4.98 -13.25 38.67
C PRO A 194 6.39 -12.66 38.79
N SER A 195 6.46 -11.38 39.10
CA SER A 195 7.69 -10.60 39.20
C SER A 195 7.45 -9.35 40.06
N ARG A 196 8.52 -8.65 40.44
CA ARG A 196 8.41 -7.36 41.15
C ARG A 196 7.49 -6.37 40.41
N PHE A 197 7.57 -6.38 39.07
CA PHE A 197 6.76 -5.51 38.23
C PHE A 197 5.29 -5.92 38.26
N PHE A 198 4.99 -7.21 38.08
CA PHE A 198 3.64 -7.73 38.21
C PHE A 198 2.99 -7.30 39.54
N TRP A 199 3.68 -7.50 40.66
CA TRP A 199 3.15 -7.12 41.97
C TRP A 199 2.93 -5.61 42.11
N SER A 200 3.80 -4.78 41.54
CA SER A 200 3.60 -3.32 41.53
C SER A 200 2.33 -2.90 40.77
N LEU A 201 1.94 -3.66 39.74
CA LEU A 201 0.70 -3.41 39.01
C LEU A 201 -0.53 -3.89 39.78
N ILE A 202 -0.42 -4.96 40.57
CA ILE A 202 -1.51 -5.41 41.44
C ILE A 202 -1.75 -4.40 42.58
N GLU A 203 -0.67 -3.89 43.17
CA GLU A 203 -0.75 -2.90 44.25
C GLU A 203 -1.30 -1.55 43.75
N ARG A 204 -0.94 -1.16 42.51
CA ARG A 204 -1.41 0.07 41.87
C ARG A 204 -1.87 -0.22 40.44
N PRO A 205 -3.13 -0.68 40.24
CA PRO A 205 -3.64 -1.02 38.92
C PRO A 205 -3.54 0.16 37.94
N PRO A 206 -2.98 -0.04 36.74
CA PRO A 206 -3.00 0.99 35.71
C PRO A 206 -4.44 1.18 35.22
N MET A 207 -4.82 2.43 34.93
CA MET A 207 -6.15 2.76 34.41
C MET A 207 -6.16 2.85 32.89
N THR A 208 -4.99 3.03 32.28
CA THR A 208 -4.84 3.21 30.84
C THR A 208 -3.68 2.39 30.27
N LEU A 209 -3.79 2.05 28.99
CA LEU A 209 -2.74 1.33 28.27
C LEU A 209 -1.41 2.12 28.22
N PRO A 210 -1.39 3.45 27.92
CA PRO A 210 -0.14 4.21 27.92
C PRO A 210 0.56 4.23 29.29
N GLU A 211 -0.21 4.38 30.37
CA GLU A 211 0.33 4.33 31.73
C GLU A 211 0.97 2.97 32.04
N MET A 212 0.28 1.88 31.69
CA MET A 212 0.79 0.52 31.88
C MET A 212 2.09 0.30 31.12
N LEU A 213 2.16 0.71 29.85
CA LEU A 213 3.34 0.57 29.01
C LEU A 213 4.51 1.44 29.52
N GLN A 214 4.23 2.66 29.98
CA GLN A 214 5.26 3.54 30.57
C GLN A 214 5.94 2.92 31.79
N ARG A 215 5.17 2.23 32.64
CA ARG A 215 5.71 1.58 33.84
C ARG A 215 6.55 0.34 33.53
N ALA A 216 6.41 -0.24 32.34
CA ALA A 216 7.11 -1.46 31.93
C ALA A 216 8.52 -1.20 31.36
N HIS A 217 8.92 0.07 31.21
CA HIS A 217 10.22 0.52 30.72
C HIS A 217 11.23 0.79 31.85
#